data_AF-A0AA37ABN6-F1
#
_entry.id   AF-A0AA37ABN6-F1
#
_cell.length_a   1.000
_cell.length_b   1.000
_cell.length_c   1.000
_cell.angle_alpha   90.00
_cell.angle_beta   90.00
_cell.angle_gamma   90.00
#
_symmetry.space_group_name_H-M   'P 1'
#
loop_
_entity.id
_entity.type
_entity.pdbx_description
1 polymer ?
#
loop_
_entity_poly.entity_id
_entity_poly.type
_entity_poly.pdbx_seq_one_letter_code
_entity_poly.pdbx_strand_id
1 'polypeptide(L)'
;MSEQVFQTRYETYRTAVESYLETLFAGRPDWRDLYESMRYSLLAGGKRIRPVLTLEFARLAGLADWKTALPMACALELVHTYSLIHDDLPCMDNDDLRRGKPTNHKVYGETLAVLAGDALQPEAYRLILTAPGLDESRRAACGRILAEVSGADGMVAG
;
A
#
# COMPACT_ATOMS: atom_id res chain seq x y z
N MET A 1 9.08 42.84 -42.18
CA MET A 1 8.14 41.70 -42.10
C MET A 1 6.75 42.28 -41.94
N SER A 2 5.76 41.90 -42.77
CA SER A 2 4.42 42.48 -42.69
C SER A 2 3.68 41.98 -41.45
N GLU A 3 2.78 42.82 -40.92
CA GLU A 3 1.96 42.53 -39.75
C GLU A 3 1.13 41.24 -39.92
N GLN A 4 0.57 41.01 -41.11
CA GLN A 4 -0.14 39.77 -41.44
C GLN A 4 0.74 38.52 -41.38
N VAL A 5 2.00 38.61 -41.80
CA VAL A 5 2.95 37.49 -41.73
C VAL A 5 3.34 37.20 -40.28
N PHE A 6 3.45 38.24 -39.46
CA PHE A 6 3.67 38.08 -38.02
C PHE A 6 2.48 37.42 -37.33
N GLN A 7 1.25 37.91 -37.56
CA GLN A 7 0.04 37.38 -36.92
C GLN A 7 -0.22 35.91 -37.27
N THR A 8 -0.03 35.55 -38.55
CA THR A 8 -0.17 34.16 -39.00
C THR A 8 0.83 33.23 -38.31
N ARG A 9 2.08 33.68 -38.17
CA ARG A 9 3.12 32.92 -37.46
C ARG A 9 2.84 32.82 -35.97
N TYR A 10 2.34 33.89 -35.36
CA TYR A 10 1.96 33.92 -33.94
C TYR A 10 0.85 32.93 -33.62
N GLU A 11 -0.23 32.90 -34.41
CA GLU A 11 -1.34 31.94 -34.29
C GLU A 11 -0.85 30.48 -34.43
N THR A 12 0.05 30.24 -35.39
CA THR A 12 0.65 28.93 -35.63
C THR A 12 1.45 28.47 -34.40
N TYR A 13 2.29 29.35 -33.86
CA TYR A 13 3.10 29.04 -32.68
C TYR A 13 2.24 28.86 -31.43
N ARG A 14 1.26 29.73 -31.20
CA ARG A 14 0.33 29.63 -30.08
C ARG A 14 -0.39 28.28 -30.09
N THR A 15 -0.93 27.87 -31.23
CA THR A 15 -1.65 26.59 -31.37
C THR A 15 -0.74 25.39 -31.10
N ALA A 16 0.50 25.42 -31.59
CA ALA A 16 1.48 24.37 -31.32
C ALA A 16 1.89 24.33 -29.83
N VAL A 17 2.01 25.49 -29.19
CA VAL A 17 2.31 25.60 -27.75
C VAL A 17 1.17 25.03 -26.92
N GLU A 18 -0.08 25.43 -27.16
CA GLU A 18 -1.26 24.91 -26.44
C GLU A 18 -1.38 23.39 -26.60
N SER A 19 -1.25 22.88 -27.83
CA SER A 19 -1.33 21.44 -28.10
C SER A 19 -0.23 20.65 -27.37
N TYR A 20 0.95 21.24 -27.19
CA TYR A 20 2.05 20.61 -26.43
C TYR A 20 1.81 20.70 -24.92
N LEU A 21 1.33 21.83 -24.40
CA LEU A 21 0.99 22.02 -22.99
C LEU A 21 -0.10 21.05 -22.54
N GLU A 22 -1.10 20.77 -23.39
CA GLU A 22 -2.17 19.79 -23.14
C GLU A 22 -1.65 18.34 -22.98
N THR A 23 -0.47 18.03 -23.51
CA THR A 23 0.14 16.70 -23.37
C THR A 23 0.94 16.57 -22.06
N LEU A 24 1.28 17.69 -21.42
CA LEU A 24 2.00 17.69 -20.16
C LEU A 24 1.07 17.19 -19.04
N PHE A 25 1.57 16.32 -18.18
CA PHE A 25 0.83 15.72 -17.06
C PHE A 25 -0.38 14.83 -17.44
N ALA A 26 -0.59 14.56 -18.74
CA ALA A 26 -1.64 13.63 -19.21
C ALA A 26 -1.27 12.14 -19.02
N GLY A 27 -0.02 11.86 -18.63
CA GLY A 27 0.55 10.52 -18.55
C GLY A 27 0.74 10.00 -17.13
N ARG A 28 -0.23 9.17 -16.71
CA ARG A 28 -0.34 8.36 -15.48
C ARG A 28 -1.15 9.01 -14.35
N PRO A 29 -2.03 8.24 -13.68
CA PRO A 29 -2.50 8.60 -12.36
C PRO A 29 -1.28 8.67 -11.43
N ASP A 30 -1.05 9.82 -10.80
CA ASP A 30 -0.04 9.92 -9.75
C ASP A 30 -0.59 9.17 -8.52
N TRP A 31 -0.37 7.85 -8.46
CA TRP A 31 -0.73 7.01 -7.30
C TRP A 31 0.08 7.35 -6.04
N ARG A 32 0.87 8.42 -6.07
CA ARG A 32 1.68 8.91 -4.96
C ARG A 32 0.84 9.06 -3.71
N ASP A 33 -0.36 9.61 -3.81
CA ASP A 33 -1.25 9.78 -2.65
C ASP A 33 -1.62 8.44 -2.01
N LEU A 34 -1.90 7.40 -2.82
CA LEU A 34 -2.19 6.06 -2.31
C LEU A 34 -0.96 5.44 -1.63
N TYR A 35 0.21 5.51 -2.27
CA TYR A 35 1.44 4.99 -1.67
C TYR A 35 1.81 5.74 -0.39
N GLU A 36 1.62 7.06 -0.36
CA GLU A 36 1.84 7.89 0.84
C GLU A 36 0.87 7.51 1.95
N SER A 37 -0.42 7.32 1.65
CA SER A 37 -1.43 6.86 2.61
C SER A 37 -1.10 5.48 3.20
N MET A 38 -0.75 4.50 2.35
CA MET A 38 -0.32 3.17 2.81
C MET A 38 0.91 3.27 3.72
N ARG A 39 1.93 4.02 3.29
CA ARG A 39 3.19 4.19 4.04
C ARG A 39 2.98 4.93 5.34
N TYR A 40 2.08 5.91 5.39
CA TYR A 40 1.77 6.68 6.59
C TYR A 40 1.40 5.75 7.74
N SER A 41 0.41 4.89 7.53
CA SER A 41 -0.08 3.96 8.56
C SER A 41 0.92 2.84 8.84
N LEU A 42 1.50 2.27 7.77
CA LEU A 42 2.48 1.19 7.88
C LEU A 42 3.72 1.61 8.67
N LEU A 43 4.16 2.87 8.54
CA LEU A 43 5.36 3.41 9.18
C LEU A 43 5.04 4.33 10.37
N ALA A 44 3.77 4.45 10.79
CA ALA A 44 3.36 5.29 11.91
C ALA A 44 4.00 4.88 13.26
N GLY A 45 4.59 3.68 13.33
CA GLY A 45 5.24 3.10 14.49
C GLY A 45 4.62 1.75 14.85
N GLY A 46 4.73 1.33 16.11
CA GLY A 46 4.11 0.11 16.62
C GLY A 46 5.08 -0.86 17.23
N LYS A 47 4.54 -1.80 18.02
CA LYS A 47 5.34 -2.80 18.73
C LYS A 47 5.91 -3.88 17.81
N ARG A 48 5.40 -4.00 16.57
CA ARG A 48 5.83 -4.99 15.57
C ARG A 48 5.84 -6.43 16.12
N ILE A 49 4.87 -6.77 16.97
CA ILE A 49 4.82 -8.07 17.67
C ILE A 49 4.73 -9.22 16.65
N ARG A 50 3.84 -9.12 15.67
CA ARG A 50 3.61 -10.16 14.66
C ARG A 50 4.88 -10.48 13.83
N PRO A 51 5.56 -9.49 13.20
CA PRO A 51 6.78 -9.77 12.47
C PRO A 51 7.90 -10.26 13.38
N VAL A 52 8.10 -9.67 14.57
CA VAL A 52 9.16 -10.11 15.50
C VAL A 52 8.97 -11.57 15.92
N LEU A 53 7.75 -11.97 16.30
CA LEU A 53 7.45 -13.36 16.63
C LEU A 53 7.69 -14.29 15.43
N THR A 54 7.25 -13.90 14.23
CA THR A 54 7.44 -14.71 13.02
C THR A 54 8.92 -15.01 12.76
N LEU A 55 9.77 -14.00 12.87
CA LEU A 55 11.21 -14.15 12.68
C LEU A 55 11.85 -15.01 13.78
N GLU A 56 11.41 -14.85 15.03
CA GLU A 56 11.91 -15.66 16.15
C GLU A 56 11.50 -17.12 16.01
N PHE A 57 10.26 -17.41 15.62
CA PHE A 57 9.82 -18.77 15.32
C PHE A 57 10.58 -19.39 14.14
N ALA A 58 10.85 -18.61 13.09
CA ALA A 58 11.68 -19.08 11.98
C ALA A 58 13.09 -19.47 12.45
N ARG A 59 13.71 -18.65 13.31
CA ARG A 59 15.01 -18.95 13.91
C ARG A 59 14.97 -20.21 14.79
N LEU A 60 13.98 -20.31 15.68
CA LEU A 60 13.80 -21.45 16.58
C LEU A 60 13.47 -22.76 15.84
N ALA A 61 12.78 -22.67 14.71
CA ALA A 61 12.47 -23.81 13.83
C ALA A 61 13.66 -24.28 12.97
N GLY A 62 14.84 -23.66 13.13
CA GLY A 62 16.07 -24.08 12.47
C GLY A 62 16.31 -23.46 11.09
N LEU A 63 15.65 -22.35 10.75
CA LEU A 63 15.94 -21.62 9.52
C LEU A 63 17.35 -21.02 9.59
N ALA A 64 18.23 -21.45 8.69
CA ALA A 64 19.65 -21.09 8.72
C ALA A 64 19.92 -19.58 8.64
N ASP A 65 19.18 -18.86 7.80
CA ASP A 65 19.13 -17.39 7.80
C ASP A 65 17.68 -16.93 8.00
N TRP A 66 17.38 -16.44 9.20
CA TRP A 66 16.06 -15.93 9.56
C TRP A 66 15.58 -14.80 8.64
N LYS A 67 16.48 -14.09 7.95
CA LYS A 67 16.12 -13.02 7.00
C LYS A 67 15.30 -13.54 5.82
N THR A 68 15.44 -14.82 5.48
CA THR A 68 14.61 -15.46 4.44
C THR A 68 13.14 -15.52 4.84
N ALA A 69 12.81 -15.35 6.14
CA ALA A 69 11.44 -15.23 6.64
C ALA A 69 10.87 -13.79 6.67
N LEU A 70 11.67 -12.77 6.32
CA LEU A 70 11.22 -11.37 6.28
C LEU A 70 9.97 -11.15 5.42
N PRO A 71 9.82 -11.74 4.21
CA PRO A 71 8.62 -11.57 3.41
C PRO A 71 7.34 -12.00 4.14
N MET A 72 7.36 -13.14 4.85
CA MET A 72 6.22 -13.64 5.62
C MET A 72 5.94 -12.77 6.85
N ALA A 73 6.99 -12.36 7.56
CA ALA A 73 6.87 -11.45 8.70
C ALA A 73 6.24 -10.11 8.30
N CYS A 74 6.69 -9.53 7.19
CA CYS A 74 6.16 -8.29 6.64
C CYS A 74 4.73 -8.47 6.10
N ALA A 75 4.40 -9.60 5.47
CA ALA A 75 3.05 -9.88 5.00
C ALA A 75 2.03 -9.85 6.16
N LEU A 76 2.38 -10.41 7.32
CA LEU A 76 1.55 -10.33 8.52
C LEU A 76 1.39 -8.90 9.04
N GLU A 77 2.43 -8.07 8.95
CA GLU A 77 2.34 -6.66 9.35
C GLU A 77 1.52 -5.83 8.35
N LEU A 78 1.54 -6.18 7.06
CA LEU A 78 0.66 -5.57 6.04
C LEU A 78 -0.81 -5.91 6.33
N VAL A 79 -1.11 -7.18 6.61
CA VAL A 79 -2.46 -7.61 7.04
C VAL A 79 -2.91 -6.86 8.29
N HIS A 80 -2.05 -6.81 9.30
CA HIS A 80 -2.36 -6.08 10.51
C HIS A 80 -2.57 -4.58 10.28
N THR A 81 -1.77 -3.96 9.41
CA THR A 81 -1.87 -2.53 9.15
C THR A 81 -3.16 -2.20 8.40
N TYR A 82 -3.56 -3.00 7.39
CA TYR A 82 -4.81 -2.74 6.69
C TYR A 82 -6.00 -2.82 7.64
N SER A 83 -6.03 -3.82 8.53
CA SER A 83 -7.16 -4.00 9.45
C SER A 83 -7.34 -2.76 10.30
N LEU A 84 -6.24 -2.23 10.87
CA LEU A 84 -6.29 -1.00 11.66
C LEU A 84 -6.74 0.23 10.88
N ILE A 85 -6.35 0.35 9.60
CA ILE A 85 -6.81 1.47 8.76
C ILE A 85 -8.33 1.41 8.57
N HIS A 86 -8.87 0.22 8.34
CA HIS A 86 -10.31 0.03 8.16
C HIS A 86 -11.08 0.14 9.49
N ASP A 87 -10.55 -0.43 10.57
CA ASP A 87 -11.12 -0.31 11.92
C ASP A 87 -11.21 1.17 12.34
N ASP A 88 -10.23 2.00 11.96
CA ASP A 88 -10.23 3.44 12.28
C ASP A 88 -11.36 4.22 11.56
N LEU A 89 -12.02 3.68 10.54
CA LEU A 89 -13.01 4.42 9.73
C LEU A 89 -14.25 4.81 10.56
N PRO A 90 -14.98 5.87 10.16
CA PRO A 90 -16.18 6.32 10.87
C PRO A 90 -17.31 5.28 10.99
N CYS A 91 -17.37 4.32 10.08
CA CYS A 91 -18.34 3.22 10.10
C CYS A 91 -17.94 2.03 10.98
N MET A 92 -16.71 2.04 11.51
CA MET A 92 -16.14 1.00 12.36
C MET A 92 -15.92 1.58 13.77
N ASP A 93 -14.68 1.77 14.22
CA ASP A 93 -14.38 2.31 15.55
C ASP A 93 -14.42 3.84 15.60
N ASN A 94 -14.36 4.52 14.43
CA ASN A 94 -14.38 5.97 14.31
C ASN A 94 -13.27 6.66 15.14
N ASP A 95 -12.07 6.06 15.16
CA ASP A 95 -10.92 6.58 15.89
C ASP A 95 -10.31 7.79 15.16
N ASP A 96 -10.21 8.94 15.84
CA ASP A 96 -9.52 10.12 15.31
C ASP A 96 -7.99 10.03 15.45
N LEU A 97 -7.49 9.27 16.44
CA LEU A 97 -6.08 9.16 16.77
C LEU A 97 -5.65 7.71 17.01
N ARG A 98 -4.50 7.32 16.45
CA ARG A 98 -3.83 6.05 16.73
C ARG A 98 -2.39 6.30 17.16
N ARG A 99 -2.05 5.85 18.37
CA ARG A 99 -0.71 6.02 18.99
C ARG A 99 -0.26 7.49 19.04
N GLY A 100 -1.21 8.39 19.33
CA GLY A 100 -0.96 9.83 19.42
C GLY A 100 -0.79 10.56 18.07
N LYS A 101 -1.06 9.89 16.94
CA LYS A 101 -1.07 10.50 15.60
C LYS A 101 -2.49 10.42 15.00
N PRO A 102 -2.88 11.37 14.13
CA PRO A 102 -4.13 11.24 13.36
C PRO A 102 -4.24 9.89 12.65
N THR A 103 -5.43 9.30 12.64
CA THR A 103 -5.67 8.07 11.87
C THR A 103 -5.65 8.36 10.36
N ASN A 104 -5.53 7.31 9.55
CA ASN A 104 -5.33 7.46 8.11
C ASN A 104 -6.40 8.35 7.47
N HIS A 105 -7.68 8.05 7.76
CA HIS A 105 -8.80 8.77 7.17
C HIS A 105 -8.87 10.24 7.61
N LYS A 106 -8.27 10.61 8.76
CA LYS A 106 -8.15 12.01 9.19
C LYS A 106 -7.11 12.79 8.42
N VAL A 107 -6.08 12.13 7.88
CA VAL A 107 -5.03 12.76 7.09
C VAL A 107 -5.39 12.79 5.61
N TYR A 108 -5.91 11.68 5.09
CA TYR A 108 -6.05 11.42 3.66
C TYR A 108 -7.52 11.33 3.18
N GLY A 109 -8.48 11.39 4.11
CA GLY A 109 -9.89 11.15 3.82
C GLY A 109 -10.26 9.66 3.78
N GLU A 110 -11.55 9.38 3.95
CA GLU A 110 -12.09 8.01 4.03
C GLU A 110 -11.82 7.21 2.76
N THR A 111 -12.05 7.79 1.58
CA THR A 111 -11.85 7.10 0.29
C THR A 111 -10.43 6.56 0.14
N LEU A 112 -9.43 7.39 0.45
CA LEU A 112 -8.03 7.00 0.28
C LEU A 112 -7.58 6.04 1.39
N ALA A 113 -8.16 6.15 2.60
CA ALA A 113 -7.94 5.18 3.67
C ALA A 113 -8.49 3.78 3.30
N VAL A 114 -9.71 3.71 2.76
CA VAL A 114 -10.29 2.45 2.25
C VAL A 114 -9.36 1.83 1.21
N LEU A 115 -8.97 2.61 0.19
CA LEU A 115 -8.07 2.14 -0.87
C LEU A 115 -6.68 1.71 -0.35
N ALA A 116 -6.16 2.40 0.66
CA ALA A 116 -4.89 2.02 1.28
C ALA A 116 -5.00 0.66 1.98
N GLY A 117 -6.10 0.40 2.68
CA GLY A 117 -6.37 -0.93 3.25
C GLY A 117 -6.52 -2.01 2.16
N ASP A 118 -7.34 -1.72 1.14
CA ASP A 118 -7.60 -2.62 0.00
C ASP A 118 -6.33 -2.93 -0.81
N ALA A 119 -5.35 -2.03 -0.82
CA ALA A 119 -4.06 -2.26 -1.47
C ALA A 119 -3.09 -3.07 -0.59
N LEU A 120 -3.09 -2.86 0.73
CA LEU A 120 -2.19 -3.56 1.66
C LEU A 120 -2.53 -5.04 1.81
N GLN A 121 -3.81 -5.42 1.78
CA GLN A 121 -4.24 -6.82 1.89
C GLN A 121 -3.68 -7.71 0.75
N PRO A 122 -3.91 -7.44 -0.55
CA PRO A 122 -3.35 -8.22 -1.65
C PRO A 122 -1.81 -8.10 -1.73
N GLU A 123 -1.24 -6.97 -1.32
CA GLU A 123 0.22 -6.79 -1.23
C GLU A 123 0.87 -7.81 -0.28
N ALA A 124 0.20 -8.16 0.82
CA ALA A 124 0.67 -9.21 1.73
C ALA A 124 0.82 -10.57 1.01
N TYR A 125 -0.17 -10.95 0.20
CA TYR A 125 -0.11 -12.19 -0.59
C TYR A 125 0.94 -12.11 -1.68
N ARG A 126 1.05 -10.96 -2.37
CA ARG A 126 2.09 -10.75 -3.39
C ARG A 126 3.48 -10.92 -2.80
N LEU A 127 3.71 -10.42 -1.59
CA LEU A 127 4.99 -10.55 -0.89
C LEU A 127 5.32 -12.01 -0.56
N ILE A 128 4.34 -12.82 -0.15
CA ILE A 128 4.51 -14.26 0.07
C ILE A 128 4.79 -15.00 -1.25
N LEU A 129 3.98 -14.75 -2.28
CA LEU A 129 4.05 -15.44 -3.56
C LEU A 129 5.32 -15.13 -4.37
N THR A 130 6.00 -14.03 -4.04
CA THR A 130 7.27 -13.61 -4.66
C THR A 130 8.48 -13.75 -3.73
N ALA A 131 8.31 -14.35 -2.53
CA ALA A 131 9.35 -14.47 -1.52
C ALA A 131 10.56 -15.29 -2.03
N PRO A 132 11.76 -14.70 -2.15
CA PRO A 132 12.94 -15.41 -2.65
C PRO A 132 13.34 -16.55 -1.70
N GLY A 133 13.88 -17.65 -2.25
CA GLY A 133 14.38 -18.77 -1.46
C GLY A 133 13.31 -19.76 -0.95
N LEU A 134 12.02 -19.48 -1.16
CA LEU A 134 10.94 -20.45 -0.98
C LEU A 134 10.52 -21.05 -2.32
N ASP A 135 10.30 -22.37 -2.35
CA ASP A 135 9.63 -23.04 -3.47
C ASP A 135 8.14 -22.69 -3.53
N GLU A 136 7.53 -22.98 -4.68
CA GLU A 136 6.12 -22.64 -4.96
C GLU A 136 5.15 -23.29 -3.96
N SER A 137 5.41 -24.53 -3.54
CA SER A 137 4.58 -25.26 -2.57
C SER A 137 4.56 -24.57 -1.21
N ARG A 138 5.73 -24.16 -0.71
CA ARG A 138 5.86 -23.41 0.55
C ARG A 138 5.19 -22.04 0.46
N ARG A 139 5.35 -21.32 -0.65
CA ARG A 139 4.68 -20.04 -0.85
C ARG A 139 3.16 -20.20 -0.86
N ALA A 140 2.64 -21.19 -1.57
CA ALA A 140 1.20 -21.50 -1.60
C ALA A 140 0.68 -21.88 -0.20
N ALA A 141 1.43 -22.69 0.55
CA ALA A 141 1.07 -23.05 1.93
C ALA A 141 1.00 -21.83 2.86
N CYS A 142 1.99 -20.94 2.82
CA CYS A 142 1.98 -19.68 3.58
C CYS A 142 0.81 -18.78 3.16
N GLY A 143 0.55 -18.65 1.86
CA GLY A 143 -0.56 -17.85 1.34
C GLY A 143 -1.92 -18.40 1.79
N ARG A 144 -2.10 -19.72 1.76
CA ARG A 144 -3.31 -20.38 2.26
C ARG A 144 -3.52 -20.13 3.75
N ILE A 145 -2.49 -20.31 4.58
CA ILE A 145 -2.57 -20.05 6.03
C ILE A 145 -2.97 -18.60 6.29
N LEU A 146 -2.38 -17.64 5.57
CA LEU A 146 -2.73 -16.23 5.74
C LEU A 146 -4.18 -15.95 5.34
N ALA A 147 -4.66 -16.57 4.25
CA ALA A 147 -6.05 -16.45 3.80
C ALA A 147 -7.06 -16.99 4.82
N GLU A 148 -6.77 -18.16 5.39
CA GLU A 148 -7.62 -18.79 6.41
C GLU A 148 -7.75 -17.92 7.66
N VAL A 149 -6.66 -17.31 8.14
CA VAL A 149 -6.70 -16.51 9.38
C VAL A 149 -7.14 -15.06 9.19
N SER A 150 -7.02 -14.51 7.98
CA SER A 150 -7.40 -13.11 7.69
C SER A 150 -8.75 -12.96 6.99
N GLY A 151 -9.39 -14.07 6.59
CA GLY A 151 -10.68 -14.06 5.91
C GLY A 151 -11.89 -13.96 6.84
N ALA A 152 -13.07 -14.28 6.28
CA ALA A 152 -14.36 -14.21 6.97
C ALA A 152 -14.53 -15.23 8.11
N ASP A 153 -13.73 -16.29 8.13
CA ASP A 153 -13.70 -17.26 9.24
C ASP A 153 -12.60 -16.94 10.27
N GLY A 154 -12.00 -15.74 10.16
CA GLY A 154 -10.90 -15.28 11.01
C GLY A 154 -11.01 -13.79 11.32
N MET A 155 -9.91 -13.05 11.11
CA MET A 155 -9.76 -11.65 11.53
C MET A 155 -10.87 -10.70 11.02
N VAL A 156 -11.41 -10.90 9.81
CA VAL A 156 -12.40 -9.95 9.27
C VAL A 156 -13.75 -10.02 9.98
N ALA A 157 -14.12 -11.19 10.53
CA ALA A 157 -15.40 -11.36 11.20
C ALA A 157 -15.34 -11.26 12.73
N GLY A 158 -14.16 -11.44 13.33
CA GLY A 158 -13.96 -11.44 14.78
C GLY A 158 -13.48 -10.11 15.32
#